data_AF-A0A1S2IQI8-F1
#
_entry.id   AF-A0A1S2IQI8-F1
#
_cell.length_a   1.000
_cell.length_b   1.000
_cell.length_c   1.000
_cell.angle_alpha   90.00
_cell.angle_beta   90.00
_cell.angle_gamma   90.00
#
_symmetry.space_group_name_H-M   'P 1'
#
loop_
_entity.id
_entity.type
_entity.pdbx_description
1 polymer ?
#
loop_
_entity_poly.entity_id
_entity_poly.type
_entity_poly.pdbx_seq_one_letter_code
_entity_poly.pdbx_strand_id
1 'polypeptide(L)'
;MTTLPADRPSSEAEVRAALLALDSSTKHPFRVVVEDGAVVAGWAGETGLERFTYRYVVRLLPETAEYTRLTTTTTRTPGSSSGSYTFNSLWISKPVNEVLRAHGWRRRRTAVGKFLRRLVGLAD
;
A
#
# COMPACT_ATOMS: atom_id res chain seq x y z
N MET A 1 -31.26 23.79 2.58
CA MET A 1 -30.41 22.67 2.12
C MET A 1 -29.17 22.67 2.99
N THR A 2 -29.11 21.79 3.98
CA THR A 2 -27.98 21.72 4.92
C THR A 2 -26.94 20.75 4.38
N THR A 3 -25.83 21.29 3.89
CA THR A 3 -24.66 20.50 3.46
C THR A 3 -24.01 19.89 4.70
N LEU A 4 -24.21 18.59 4.93
CA LEU A 4 -23.51 17.83 5.97
C LEU A 4 -21.99 17.92 5.72
N PRO A 5 -21.16 18.08 6.76
CA PRO A 5 -19.71 18.11 6.58
C PRO A 5 -19.25 16.72 6.10
N ALA A 6 -18.42 16.70 5.06
CA ALA A 6 -17.75 15.51 4.55
C ALA A 6 -16.62 15.06 5.50
N ASP A 7 -16.91 14.90 6.79
CA ASP A 7 -15.90 14.76 7.86
C ASP A 7 -15.85 13.38 8.52
N ARG A 8 -16.56 12.39 7.96
CA ARG A 8 -16.45 11.01 8.43
C ARG A 8 -15.57 10.20 7.48
N PRO A 9 -14.53 9.50 7.96
CA PRO A 9 -13.80 8.56 7.13
C PRO A 9 -14.75 7.48 6.61
N SER A 10 -14.55 7.06 5.37
CA SER A 10 -15.37 5.99 4.78
C SER A 10 -15.21 4.69 5.56
N SER A 11 -16.24 3.86 5.51
CA SER A 11 -16.23 2.54 6.13
C SER A 11 -15.14 1.64 5.53
N GLU A 12 -14.73 0.60 6.27
CA GLU A 12 -13.76 -0.39 5.78
C GLU A 12 -14.23 -1.03 4.47
N ALA A 13 -15.54 -1.33 4.36
CA ALA A 13 -16.11 -1.95 3.18
C ALA A 13 -15.99 -1.06 1.93
N GLU A 14 -16.26 0.24 2.06
CA GLU A 14 -16.11 1.21 0.97
C GLU A 14 -14.65 1.36 0.55
N VAL A 15 -13.73 1.46 1.51
CA VAL A 15 -12.29 1.56 1.23
C VAL A 15 -11.76 0.29 0.58
N ARG A 16 -12.17 -0.90 1.05
CA ARG A 16 -11.78 -2.16 0.44
C ARG A 16 -12.32 -2.28 -0.99
N ALA A 17 -13.57 -1.91 -1.23
CA ALA A 17 -14.15 -1.90 -2.57
C ALA A 17 -13.39 -0.95 -3.51
N ALA A 18 -13.07 0.27 -3.05
CA ALA A 18 -12.30 1.24 -3.82
C ALA A 18 -10.87 0.74 -4.13
N LEU A 19 -10.22 0.08 -3.18
CA LEU A 19 -8.90 -0.50 -3.41
C LEU A 19 -8.94 -1.66 -4.42
N LEU A 20 -9.96 -2.52 -4.36
CA LEU A 20 -10.13 -3.60 -5.34
C LEU A 20 -10.40 -3.06 -6.75
N ALA A 21 -11.05 -1.90 -6.88
CA ALA A 21 -11.28 -1.25 -8.17
C ALA A 21 -10.02 -0.63 -8.83
N LEU A 22 -8.89 -0.53 -8.11
CA LEU A 22 -7.63 -0.01 -8.65
C LEU A 22 -7.00 -0.93 -9.71
N ASP A 23 -7.29 -2.24 -9.64
CA ASP A 23 -6.76 -3.29 -10.54
C ASP A 23 -6.95 -2.94 -12.02
N SER A 24 -8.06 -2.25 -12.36
CA SER A 24 -8.45 -1.96 -13.74
C SER A 24 -8.11 -0.56 -14.25
N SER A 25 -7.64 0.35 -13.39
CA SER A 25 -7.68 1.81 -13.66
C SER A 25 -6.31 2.49 -13.80
N THR A 26 -5.20 1.74 -13.71
CA THR A 26 -3.85 2.33 -13.64
C THR A 26 -3.02 2.07 -14.90
N LYS A 27 -2.17 3.05 -15.26
CA LYS A 27 -1.24 2.99 -16.42
C LYS A 27 -0.27 1.78 -16.35
N HIS A 28 -0.03 1.28 -15.14
CA HIS A 28 0.81 0.12 -14.87
C HIS A 28 -0.05 -0.90 -14.11
N PRO A 29 -0.64 -1.89 -14.80
CA PRO A 29 -1.59 -2.79 -14.17
C PRO A 29 -0.92 -3.58 -13.06
N PHE A 30 -1.58 -3.65 -11.90
CA PHE A 30 -1.17 -4.46 -10.76
C PHE A 30 -2.42 -5.08 -10.16
N ARG A 31 -2.29 -6.30 -9.65
CA ARG A 31 -3.40 -7.06 -9.11
C ARG A 31 -3.70 -6.64 -7.67
N VAL A 32 -4.97 -6.45 -7.33
CA VAL A 32 -5.40 -6.26 -5.94
C VAL A 32 -6.24 -7.44 -5.48
N VAL A 33 -5.86 -8.05 -4.36
CA VAL A 33 -6.57 -9.19 -3.76
C VAL A 33 -6.72 -8.99 -2.26
N VAL A 34 -7.59 -9.77 -1.63
CA VAL A 34 -7.68 -9.86 -0.16
C VAL A 34 -7.04 -11.17 0.27
N GLU A 35 -6.03 -11.10 1.14
CA GLU A 35 -5.35 -12.26 1.73
C GLU A 35 -5.21 -12.04 3.24
N ASP A 36 -5.60 -13.04 4.04
CA ASP A 36 -5.51 -12.99 5.52
C ASP A 36 -6.13 -11.73 6.15
N GLY A 37 -7.23 -11.24 5.57
CA GLY A 37 -7.91 -10.01 5.99
C GLY A 37 -7.21 -8.71 5.58
N ALA A 38 -6.03 -8.77 4.95
CA ALA A 38 -5.31 -7.64 4.39
C ALA A 38 -5.63 -7.43 2.91
N VAL A 39 -5.62 -6.19 2.44
CA VAL A 39 -5.62 -5.87 1.01
C VAL A 39 -4.19 -5.95 0.49
N VAL A 40 -3.94 -6.78 -0.50
CA VAL A 40 -2.63 -6.97 -1.11
C VAL A 40 -2.68 -6.46 -2.54
N ALA A 41 -1.96 -5.36 -2.80
CA ALA A 41 -1.70 -4.87 -4.14
C ALA A 41 -0.35 -5.42 -4.61
N GLY A 42 -0.38 -6.34 -5.56
CA GLY A 42 0.78 -7.07 -6.02
C GLY A 42 1.02 -6.92 -7.52
N TRP A 43 2.28 -6.94 -7.90
CA TRP A 43 2.70 -7.05 -9.29
C TRP A 43 3.66 -8.20 -9.43
N ALA A 44 3.49 -8.96 -10.51
CA ALA A 44 4.44 -9.98 -10.91
C ALA A 44 4.85 -9.69 -12.34
N GLY A 45 6.14 -9.83 -12.62
CA GLY A 45 6.64 -9.78 -13.99
C GLY A 45 7.91 -10.58 -14.16
N GLU A 46 8.26 -10.76 -15.41
CA GLU A 46 9.40 -11.56 -15.85
C GLU A 46 10.31 -10.68 -16.71
N THR A 47 11.61 -10.70 -16.44
CA THR A 47 12.63 -10.10 -17.33
C THR A 47 13.75 -11.11 -17.55
N GLY A 48 13.97 -11.51 -18.79
CA GLY A 48 14.87 -12.62 -19.10
C GLY A 48 14.44 -13.88 -18.34
N LEU A 49 15.33 -14.42 -17.52
CA LEU A 49 15.04 -15.57 -16.67
C LEU A 49 14.50 -15.19 -15.28
N GLU A 50 14.56 -13.91 -14.90
CA GLU A 50 14.22 -13.45 -13.56
C GLU A 50 12.72 -13.22 -13.38
N ARG A 51 12.15 -13.80 -12.33
CA ARG A 51 10.77 -13.55 -11.88
C ARG A 51 10.79 -12.63 -10.67
N PHE A 52 10.06 -11.52 -10.75
CA PHE A 52 9.94 -10.59 -9.64
C PHE A 52 8.50 -10.52 -9.20
N THR A 53 8.30 -10.59 -7.88
CA THR A 53 7.01 -10.37 -7.24
C THR A 53 7.15 -9.23 -6.25
N TYR A 54 6.37 -8.18 -6.45
CA TYR A 54 6.20 -7.11 -5.48
C TYR A 54 4.82 -7.22 -4.84
N ARG A 55 4.76 -7.04 -3.52
CA ARG A 55 3.51 -7.09 -2.74
C ARG A 55 3.47 -5.90 -1.79
N TYR A 56 2.44 -5.09 -1.93
CA TYR A 56 2.09 -4.00 -1.03
C TYR A 56 0.86 -4.39 -0.24
N VAL A 57 1.08 -4.78 1.01
CA VAL A 57 0.06 -5.29 1.93
C VAL A 57 -0.44 -4.13 2.78
N VAL A 58 -1.75 -3.90 2.79
CA VAL A 58 -2.46 -2.91 3.59
C VAL A 58 -3.39 -3.63 4.55
N ARG A 59 -3.21 -3.41 5.85
CA ARG A 59 -4.15 -3.88 6.88
C ARG A 59 -4.94 -2.69 7.40
N LEU A 60 -6.26 -2.79 7.29
CA LEU A 60 -7.20 -1.77 7.75
C LEU A 60 -7.51 -1.99 9.24
N LEU A 61 -7.56 -0.89 9.99
CA LEU A 61 -7.94 -0.82 11.40
C LEU A 61 -9.20 0.06 11.51
N PRO A 62 -10.40 -0.54 11.37
CA PRO A 62 -11.66 0.20 11.24
C PRO A 62 -11.98 1.07 12.46
N GLU A 63 -11.62 0.60 13.66
CA GLU A 63 -11.88 1.28 14.94
C GLU A 63 -11.28 2.70 15.01
N THR A 64 -10.18 2.93 14.31
CA THR A 64 -9.44 4.20 14.34
C THR A 64 -9.34 4.88 12.97
N ALA A 65 -9.97 4.30 11.93
CA ALA A 65 -9.76 4.69 10.53
C ALA A 65 -8.27 4.79 10.15
N GLU A 66 -7.48 3.85 10.67
CA GLU A 66 -6.04 3.77 10.41
C GLU A 66 -5.68 2.57 9.55
N TYR A 67 -4.51 2.59 8.93
CA TYR A 67 -3.97 1.43 8.23
C TYR A 67 -2.50 1.21 8.56
N THR A 68 -2.07 -0.06 8.56
CA THR A 68 -0.65 -0.42 8.50
C THR A 68 -0.30 -0.89 7.09
N ARG A 69 0.97 -0.79 6.74
CA ARG A 69 1.48 -1.27 5.46
C ARG A 69 2.72 -2.11 5.64
N LEU A 70 2.84 -3.15 4.83
CA LEU A 70 4.06 -3.95 4.68
C LEU A 70 4.35 -4.06 3.18
N THR A 71 5.60 -3.83 2.82
CA THR A 71 6.07 -3.99 1.45
C THR A 71 7.01 -5.18 1.41
N THR A 72 6.73 -6.15 0.55
CA THR A 72 7.57 -7.32 0.32
C THR A 72 7.94 -7.40 -1.14
N THR A 73 9.24 -7.43 -1.44
CA THR A 73 9.76 -7.67 -2.79
C THR A 73 10.50 -8.99 -2.79
N THR A 74 10.21 -9.86 -3.75
CA THR A 74 10.89 -11.13 -3.94
C THR A 74 11.39 -11.20 -5.38
N THR A 75 12.69 -11.45 -5.54
CA THR A 75 13.34 -11.71 -6.82
C THR A 75 13.73 -13.19 -6.88
N ARG A 76 13.41 -13.88 -7.96
CA ARG A 76 13.90 -15.24 -8.25
C ARG A 76 14.64 -15.22 -9.59
N THR A 77 15.94 -15.48 -9.55
CA THR A 77 16.81 -15.57 -10.73
C THR A 77 17.22 -17.02 -10.96
N PRO A 78 16.57 -17.78 -11.86
CA PRO A 78 17.16 -18.97 -12.44
C PRO A 78 18.25 -18.56 -13.45
N GLY A 79 19.52 -18.79 -13.11
CA GLY A 79 20.67 -18.79 -14.03
C GLY A 79 20.85 -17.58 -14.96
N SER A 80 21.60 -16.57 -14.51
CA SER A 80 22.29 -15.53 -15.29
C SER A 80 21.76 -15.17 -16.70
N SER A 81 20.97 -14.11 -16.78
CA SER A 81 20.94 -13.22 -17.96
C SER A 81 20.60 -11.80 -17.52
N SER A 82 21.50 -10.87 -17.85
CA SER A 82 21.44 -9.46 -17.44
C SER A 82 20.50 -8.66 -18.35
N GLY A 83 19.24 -8.53 -17.94
CA GLY A 83 18.29 -7.57 -18.50
C GLY A 83 17.89 -6.57 -17.41
N SER A 84 18.18 -5.29 -17.59
CA SER A 84 17.78 -4.27 -16.61
C SER A 84 16.29 -3.96 -16.75
N TYR A 85 15.46 -4.52 -15.88
CA TYR A 85 14.06 -4.10 -15.72
C TYR A 85 13.93 -3.14 -14.52
N THR A 86 13.33 -1.97 -14.75
CA THR A 86 13.09 -0.98 -13.68
C THR A 86 11.65 -1.06 -13.20
N PHE A 87 11.40 -1.92 -12.22
CA PHE A 87 10.16 -1.87 -11.43
C PHE A 87 10.17 -0.62 -10.53
N ASN A 88 9.12 0.21 -10.59
CA ASN A 88 8.94 1.32 -9.64
C ASN A 88 7.79 1.03 -8.68
N SER A 89 8.12 0.83 -7.39
CA SER A 89 7.13 0.59 -6.33
C SER A 89 6.11 1.73 -6.15
N LEU A 90 6.39 2.93 -6.66
CA LEU A 90 5.44 4.05 -6.68
C LEU A 90 4.25 3.81 -7.60
N TRP A 91 4.39 2.97 -8.63
CA TRP A 91 3.28 2.63 -9.52
C TRP A 91 2.11 1.95 -8.79
N ILE A 92 2.40 1.30 -7.67
CA ILE A 92 1.42 0.58 -6.85
C ILE A 92 1.13 1.37 -5.58
N SER A 93 2.18 1.77 -4.86
CA SER A 93 2.00 2.42 -3.56
C SER A 93 1.33 3.79 -3.67
N LYS A 94 1.56 4.57 -4.74
CA LYS A 94 0.94 5.89 -4.92
C LYS A 94 -0.59 5.80 -5.06
N PRO A 95 -1.17 5.07 -6.03
CA PRO A 95 -2.63 5.00 -6.18
C PRO A 95 -3.32 4.40 -4.94
N VAL A 96 -2.71 3.39 -4.30
CA VAL A 96 -3.25 2.81 -3.06
C VAL A 96 -3.28 3.84 -1.93
N ASN A 97 -2.21 4.62 -1.74
CA ASN A 97 -2.19 5.67 -0.72
C ASN A 97 -3.14 6.83 -1.04
N GLU A 98 -3.34 7.16 -2.33
CA GLU A 98 -4.28 8.18 -2.75
C GLU A 98 -5.73 7.79 -2.44
N VAL A 99 -6.12 6.55 -2.70
CA VAL A 99 -7.44 6.01 -2.30
C VAL A 99 -7.61 6.08 -0.79
N LEU A 100 -6.65 5.54 -0.02
CA LEU A 100 -6.73 5.58 1.45
C LEU A 100 -6.89 7.01 1.98
N ARG A 101 -6.11 7.96 1.45
CA ARG A 101 -6.20 9.38 1.83
C ARG A 101 -7.55 10.00 1.43
N ALA A 102 -8.04 9.72 0.22
CA ALA A 102 -9.33 10.25 -0.26
C ALA A 102 -10.51 9.79 0.59
N HIS A 103 -10.43 8.58 1.15
CA HIS A 103 -11.42 8.03 2.07
C HIS A 103 -11.21 8.43 3.54
N GLY A 104 -10.23 9.30 3.84
CA GLY A 104 -9.95 9.78 5.19
C GLY A 104 -9.15 8.82 6.08
N TRP A 105 -8.57 7.75 5.51
CA TRP A 105 -7.79 6.78 6.25
C TRP A 105 -6.34 7.22 6.43
N ARG A 106 -5.80 7.01 7.63
CA ARG A 106 -4.47 7.51 8.00
C ARG A 106 -3.51 6.37 8.28
N ARG A 107 -2.24 6.53 7.90
CA ARG A 107 -1.24 5.52 8.22
C ARG A 107 -0.98 5.52 9.73
N ARG A 108 -1.15 4.37 10.37
CA ARG A 108 -0.77 4.18 11.78
C ARG A 108 0.72 4.42 11.92
N ARG A 109 1.09 5.38 12.76
CA ARG A 109 2.49 5.58 13.15
C ARG A 109 2.88 4.44 14.07
N THR A 110 3.77 3.56 13.63
CA THR A 110 4.32 2.52 14.52
C THR A 110 5.02 3.19 15.70
N ALA A 111 4.86 2.63 16.91
CA ALA A 111 5.39 3.18 18.16
C ALA A 111 6.92 3.41 18.15
N VAL A 112 7.65 2.77 17.23
CA VAL A 112 9.09 2.97 17.00
C VAL A 112 9.43 4.43 16.68
N GLY A 113 8.60 5.13 15.91
CA GLY A 113 8.81 6.55 15.59
C GLY A 113 8.56 7.49 16.78
N LYS A 114 7.72 7.07 17.74
CA LYS A 114 7.50 7.81 19.00
C LYS A 114 8.69 7.62 19.94
N PHE A 115 9.29 6.42 19.96
CA PHE A 115 10.45 6.09 20.78
C PHE A 115 11.74 6.77 20.28
N LEU A 116 11.98 6.80 18.96
CA LEU A 116 13.14 7.51 18.37
C LEU A 116 13.06 9.03 18.55
N ARG A 117 11.87 9.64 18.45
CA ARG A 117 11.73 11.09 18.72
C ARG A 117 11.94 11.42 20.22
N ARG A 118 11.64 10.47 21.12
CA ARG A 118 11.91 10.60 22.55
C ARG A 118 13.38 10.36 22.91
N LEU A 119 14.12 9.62 22.09
CA LEU A 119 15.57 9.41 22.23
C LEU A 119 16.42 10.53 21.61
N VAL A 120 15.94 11.20 20.55
CA VAL A 120 16.65 12.31 19.90
C VAL A 120 16.24 13.69 20.47
N GLY A 121 15.21 13.75 21.31
CA GLY A 121 14.76 14.96 22.02
C GLY A 121 15.44 15.17 23.38
N LEU A 122 16.77 15.10 23.42
CA LEU A 122 17.58 15.50 24.57
C LEU A 122 18.84 16.24 24.09
N ALA A 123 18.62 17.46 23.59
CA ALA A 123 19.56 18.57 23.59
C ALA A 123 18.75 19.84 23.23
N ASP A 124 18.57 20.68 24.25
CA ASP A 124 17.93 22.01 24.32
C ASP A 124 16.47 22.18 23.87
#